data_AF-A0A954QDL0-F1
#
_entry.id   AF-A0A954QDL0-F1
#
_cell.length_a   1.000
_cell.length_b   1.000
_cell.length_c   1.000
_cell.angle_alpha   90.00
_cell.angle_beta   90.00
_cell.angle_gamma   90.00
#
_symmetry.space_group_name_H-M   'P 1'
#
loop_
_entity.id
_entity.type
_entity.pdbx_description
1 polymer ?
#
loop_
_entity_poly.entity_id
_entity_poly.type
_entity_poly.pdbx_seq_one_letter_code
_entity_poly.pdbx_strand_id
1 'polypeptide(L)' 'MQHYNEVRLHSALGYVTPADKLHGREQEIFRARDRKLEEARARRQAARAAQATVA' A
#
# COMPACT_ATOMS: atom_id res chain seq x y z
N MET A 1 -19.35 8.15 14.92
CA MET A 1 -19.26 6.69 14.65
C MET A 1 -18.64 6.39 13.29
N GLN A 2 -19.12 6.97 12.19
CA GLN A 2 -18.61 6.68 10.82
C GLN A 2 -17.09 6.79 10.68
N HIS A 3 -16.46 7.81 11.25
CA HIS A 3 -15.00 8.00 11.18
C HIS A 3 -14.18 6.81 11.70
N TYR A 4 -14.62 6.17 12.79
CA TYR A 4 -13.89 5.04 13.38
C TYR A 4 -13.99 3.78 12.52
N ASN A 5 -15.10 3.62 11.79
CA ASN A 5 -15.35 2.42 10.99
C ASN A 5 -14.76 2.54 9.59
N GLU A 6 -14.89 3.70 8.95
CA GLU A 6 -14.65 3.87 7.52
C GLU A 6 -13.35 4.62 7.19
N VAL A 7 -12.82 5.40 8.14
CA VAL A 7 -11.69 6.30 7.86
C VAL A 7 -10.44 5.90 8.63
N ARG A 8 -10.58 5.55 9.91
CA ARG A 8 -9.43 5.22 10.76
C ARG A 8 -8.78 3.90 10.33
N LEU A 9 -7.50 3.95 9.98
CA LEU A 9 -6.67 2.76 9.78
C LEU A 9 -6.23 2.20 11.14
N HIS A 10 -6.38 0.89 11.33
CA HIS A 10 -6.04 0.24 12.59
C HIS A 10 -4.81 -0.67 12.45
N SER A 11 -3.79 -0.47 13.30
CA SER A 11 -2.53 -1.23 13.24
C SER A 11 -2.74 -2.73 13.45
N ALA A 12 -3.62 -3.13 14.38
CA ALA A 12 -3.93 -4.55 14.59
C ALA A 12 -4.67 -5.21 13.41
N LEU A 13 -5.23 -4.42 12.49
CA LEU A 13 -5.82 -4.89 11.23
C LEU A 13 -4.87 -4.74 10.03
N GLY A 14 -3.58 -4.46 10.25
CA GLY A 14 -2.63 -4.22 9.15
C GLY A 14 -2.86 -2.88 8.44
N TYR A 15 -3.28 -1.86 9.19
CA TYR A 15 -3.70 -0.56 8.66
C TYR A 15 -4.84 -0.69 7.64
N VAL A 16 -5.83 -1.54 7.93
CA VAL A 16 -7.10 -1.63 7.21
C VAL A 16 -8.19 -0.98 8.08
N THR A 17 -9.21 -0.40 7.45
CA THR A 17 -10.36 0.17 8.17
C THR A 17 -11.21 -0.96 8.76
N PRO A 18 -11.87 -0.77 9.92
CA PRO A 18 -12.78 -1.78 10.44
C PRO A 18 -13.89 -2.19 9.45
N ALA A 19 -14.41 -1.24 8.66
CA ALA A 19 -15.42 -1.53 7.65
C ALA A 19 -14.88 -2.42 6.52
N ASP A 20 -13.70 -2.14 5.98
CA ASP A 20 -13.11 -2.97 4.91
C ASP A 20 -12.78 -4.38 5.40
N LYS A 21 -12.33 -4.52 6.65
CA LYS A 21 -12.10 -5.82 7.29
C LYS A 21 -13.41 -6.58 7.46
N LEU A 22 -14.48 -5.92 7.91
CA LEU A 22 -15.81 -6.53 8.05
C LEU A 22 -16.36 -7.01 6.70
N HIS A 23 -16.11 -6.27 5.62
CA HIS A 23 -16.49 -6.66 4.25
C HIS A 23 -15.49 -7.64 3.59
N GLY A 24 -14.46 -8.11 4.29
CA GLY A 24 -13.48 -9.07 3.76
C GLY A 24 -12.56 -8.53 2.65
N ARG A 25 -12.44 -7.21 2.50
CA ARG A 25 -11.68 -6.55 1.42
C ARG A 25 -10.17 -6.46 1.67
N GLU A 26 -9.70 -6.95 2.83
CA GLU A 26 -8.31 -6.81 3.24
C GLU A 26 -7.32 -7.39 2.22
N GLN A 27 -7.63 -8.53 1.60
CA GLN A 27 -6.72 -9.18 0.66
C GLN A 27 -6.54 -8.35 -0.61
N GLU A 28 -7.61 -7.74 -1.10
CA GLU A 28 -7.55 -6.86 -2.27
C GLU A 28 -6.72 -5.61 -1.95
N ILE A 29 -6.92 -5.03 -0.76
CA ILE A 29 -6.15 -3.88 -0.28
C ILE A 29 -4.65 -4.22 -0.20
N PHE A 30 -4.30 -5.38 0.34
CA PHE A 30 -2.91 -5.81 0.43
C PHE A 30 -2.29 -6.04 -0.96
N ARG A 31 -3.00 -6.75 -1.86
CA ARG A 31 -2.53 -6.95 -3.25
C ARG A 31 -2.30 -5.62 -3.98
N ALA A 32 -3.20 -4.65 -3.80
CA ALA A 32 -3.05 -3.33 -4.41
C ALA A 32 -1.85 -2.56 -3.83
N ARG A 33 -1.58 -2.69 -2.52
CA ARG A 33 -0.40 -2.09 -1.87
C ARG A 33 0.89 -2.70 -2.37
N ASP A 34 0.95 -4.03 -2.44
CA ASP A 34 2.15 -4.74 -2.91
C ASP A 34 2.49 -4.36 -4.35
N ARG A 35 1.49 -4.32 -5.23
CA ARG A 35 1.67 -3.84 -6.61
C ARG A 35 2.27 -2.44 -6.66
N LYS A 36 1.74 -1.48 -5.89
CA LYS A 36 2.26 -0.11 -5.85
C LYS A 36 3.70 -0.05 -5.33
N LEU A 37 4.04 -0.90 -4.36
CA LEU A 37 5.40 -0.99 -3.83
C LEU A 37 6.38 -1.55 -4.86
N GLU A 38 6.00 -2.59 -5.62
CA GLU A 38 6.81 -3.13 -6.70
C GLU A 38 7.04 -2.11 -7.82
N GLU A 39 5.99 -1.41 -8.25
CA GLU A 39 6.10 -0.33 -9.24
C GLU A 39 7.07 0.77 -8.76
N ALA A 40 6.98 1.15 -7.48
CA ALA A 40 7.89 2.13 -6.88
C ALA A 40 9.34 1.60 -6.73
N ARG A 41 9.53 0.30 -6.49
CA ARG A 41 10.86 -0.35 -6.46
C ARG A 41 11.49 -0.32 -7.85
N ALA A 42 10.76 -0.74 -8.88
CA ALA A 42 11.22 -0.72 -10.27
C ALA A 42 11.61 0.70 -10.72
N ARG A 43 10.77 1.70 -10.41
CA ARG A 43 11.07 3.10 -10.75
C ARG A 43 12.35 3.59 -10.08
N ARG A 44 12.56 3.26 -8.80
CA ARG A 44 13.79 3.63 -8.08
C ARG A 44 15.02 2.92 -8.64
N GLN A 45 14.90 1.66 -9.05
CA GLN A 45 15.99 0.93 -9.69
C GLN A 45 16.38 1.58 -11.02
N ALA A 46 15.40 1.91 -11.88
CA ALA A 46 15.65 2.58 -13.15
C ALA A 46 16.32 3.95 -12.96
N ALA A 47 15.85 4.75 -11.99
CA ALA A 47 16.44 6.05 -11.67
C ALA A 47 17.90 5.92 -11.21
N ARG A 48 18.20 4.92 -10.35
CA ARG A 48 19.57 4.64 -9.90
C ARG A 48 20.47 4.18 -11.04
N ALA A 49 19.97 3.31 -11.93
CA ALA A 49 20.72 2.86 -13.10
C ALA A 49 21.05 4.03 -14.04
N ALA A 50 20.07 4.90 -14.31
CA ALA A 50 20.28 6.10 -15.12
C ALA A 50 21.31 7.06 -14.50
N GLN A 51 21.30 7.22 -13.18
CA GLN A 51 22.32 8.01 -12.47
C GLN A 51 23.71 7.39 -12.58
N ALA A 52 23.82 6.06 -12.46
CA ALA A 52 25.09 5.36 -12.55
C ALA A 52 25.70 5.37 -13.97
N THR A 53 24.88 5.49 -15.02
CA THR A 53 25.37 5.58 -16.41
C THR A 53 25.84 6.97 -16.82
N VAL A 54 25.49 8.01 -16.06
CA VAL A 54 25.81 9.41 -16.36
C VAL A 54 27.05 9.89 -15.59
N ALA A 55 27.47 9.14 -14.57
CA ALA A 55 28.71 9.35 -13.82
C ALA A 55 29.87 8.56 -14.46
#